data_AF-A0A920I4N0-F1
#
_entry.id   AF-A0A920I4N0-F1
#
_cell.length_a   1.000
_cell.length_b   1.000
_cell.length_c   1.000
_cell.angle_alpha   90.00
_cell.angle_beta   90.00
_cell.angle_gamma   90.00
#
_symmetry.space_group_name_H-M   'P 1'
#
loop_
_entity.id
_entity.type
_entity.pdbx_description
1 polymer ?
#
loop_
_entity_poly.entity_id
_entity_poly.type
_entity_poly.pdbx_seq_one_letter_code
_entity_poly.pdbx_strand_id
1 'polypeptide(L)'
;MSLYDAYLEQIENRKEQGLKPKPIDDGGLVKELVAQIKDAGHAHRAASLDFFIYNTLPGTTSAAGEKAAFLKEIILGEAEVPEISAPSPSSCSRNERRAVDQRASRPRAWR
;
A
#
# COMPACT_ATOMS: atom_id res chain seq x y z
N MET A 1 19.53 -8.17 13.80
CA MET A 1 18.13 -7.77 14.05
C MET A 1 17.53 -7.43 12.70
N SER A 2 16.34 -7.95 12.39
CA SER A 2 15.64 -7.54 11.17
C SER A 2 15.20 -6.07 11.30
N LEU A 3 14.93 -5.38 10.18
CA LEU A 3 14.39 -4.02 10.24
C LEU A 3 13.01 -4.00 10.91
N TYR A 4 12.26 -5.09 10.72
CA TYR A 4 10.98 -5.32 11.39
C TYR A 4 11.07 -5.34 12.92
N ASP A 5 12.03 -6.09 13.50
CA ASP A 5 12.20 -6.16 14.96
C ASP A 5 12.54 -4.79 15.55
N ALA A 6 13.43 -4.05 14.89
CA ALA A 6 13.79 -2.70 15.31
C ALA A 6 12.58 -1.73 15.25
N TYR A 7 11.67 -1.94 14.30
CA TYR A 7 10.42 -1.19 14.22
C TYR A 7 9.47 -1.54 15.38
N LEU A 8 9.36 -2.81 15.76
CA LEU A 8 8.56 -3.23 16.91
C LEU A 8 9.08 -2.63 18.22
N GLU A 9 10.38 -2.67 18.47
CA GLU A 9 11.00 -2.03 19.63
C GLU A 9 10.72 -0.52 19.66
N GLN A 10 10.77 0.14 18.50
CA GLN A 10 10.43 1.56 18.40
C GLN A 10 8.96 1.84 18.75
N ILE A 11 8.05 0.95 18.34
CA ILE A 11 6.63 1.03 18.67
C ILE A 11 6.42 0.91 20.18
N GLU A 12 7.05 -0.07 20.83
CA GLU A 12 6.95 -0.29 22.27
C GLU A 12 7.47 0.91 23.07
N ASN A 13 8.68 1.39 22.73
CA ASN A 13 9.26 2.59 23.35
C ASN A 13 8.36 3.83 23.20
N ARG A 14 7.64 3.97 22.08
CA ARG A 14 6.69 5.08 21.88
C ARG A 14 5.37 4.88 22.61
N LYS A 15 4.90 3.64 22.75
CA LYS A 15 3.71 3.32 23.53
C LYS A 15 3.89 3.67 25.00
N GLU A 16 5.08 3.42 25.57
CA GLU A 16 5.42 3.85 26.94
C GLU A 16 5.30 5.37 27.13
N GLN A 17 5.59 6.13 26.07
CA GLN A 17 5.46 7.59 26.03
C GLN A 17 4.03 8.06 25.66
N GLY A 18 3.09 7.15 25.44
CA GLY A 18 1.72 7.47 24.99
C GLY A 18 1.64 7.98 23.54
N LEU A 19 2.69 7.77 22.74
CA LEU A 19 2.79 8.26 21.37
C LEU A 19 2.45 7.18 20.34
N LYS A 20 1.93 7.63 19.20
CA LYS A 20 1.71 6.79 18.02
C LYS A 20 3.04 6.40 17.36
N PRO A 21 3.09 5.26 16.67
CA PRO A 21 4.27 4.84 15.92
C PRO A 21 4.63 5.86 14.84
N LYS A 22 5.91 5.90 14.47
CA LYS A 22 6.35 6.75 13.36
C LYS A 22 5.87 6.15 12.03
N PRO A 23 5.45 7.00 11.08
CA PRO A 23 5.20 6.56 9.71
C PRO A 23 6.44 5.91 9.09
N ILE A 24 6.23 4.93 8.23
CA ILE A 24 7.26 4.22 7.47
C ILE A 24 7.52 5.01 6.18
N ASP A 25 8.74 5.50 6.06
CA ASP A 25 9.28 6.21 4.90
C ASP A 25 10.37 5.41 4.16
N ASP A 26 11.04 4.50 4.86
CA ASP A 26 12.07 3.63 4.31
C ASP A 26 11.50 2.49 3.45
N GLY A 27 12.08 2.30 2.27
CA GLY A 27 11.70 1.23 1.34
C GLY A 27 12.17 -0.15 1.77
N GLY A 28 13.28 -0.24 2.50
CA GLY A 28 13.83 -1.51 3.01
C GLY A 28 12.85 -2.19 3.95
N LEU A 29 12.30 -1.45 4.91
CA LEU A 29 11.27 -1.96 5.83
C LEU A 29 10.01 -2.41 5.08
N VAL A 30 9.54 -1.65 4.09
CA VAL A 30 8.36 -2.04 3.29
C VAL A 30 8.61 -3.32 2.51
N LYS A 31 9.81 -3.52 1.98
CA LYS A 31 10.18 -4.74 1.26
C LYS A 31 10.16 -5.98 2.17
N GLU A 32 10.63 -5.85 3.41
CA GLU A 32 10.51 -6.91 4.42
C GLU A 32 9.04 -7.20 4.75
N LEU A 33 8.23 -6.17 4.95
CA LEU A 33 6.79 -6.33 5.19
C LEU A 33 6.09 -7.05 4.02
N VAL A 34 6.40 -6.68 2.78
CA VAL A 34 5.85 -7.34 1.58
C VAL A 34 6.25 -8.81 1.52
N ALA A 35 7.49 -9.15 1.85
CA ALA A 35 7.93 -10.55 1.91
C ALA A 35 7.15 -11.36 2.96
N GLN A 36 6.89 -10.77 4.14
CA GLN A 36 6.06 -11.39 5.17
C GLN A 36 4.58 -11.52 4.76
N ILE A 37 4.05 -10.56 3.99
CA ILE A 37 2.67 -10.59 3.49
C ILE A 37 2.49 -11.67 2.41
N LYS A 38 3.51 -11.88 1.57
CA LYS A 38 3.53 -12.96 0.56
C LYS A 38 3.55 -14.36 1.19
N ASP A 39 4.08 -14.50 2.40
CA ASP A 39 4.06 -15.75 3.15
C ASP A 39 2.74 -15.91 3.94
N ALA A 40 1.85 -16.77 3.44
CA ALA A 40 0.55 -17.01 4.05
C ALA A 40 0.61 -17.56 5.49
N GLY A 41 1.74 -18.19 5.88
CA GLY A 41 1.94 -18.82 7.19
C GLY A 41 2.66 -17.95 8.22
N HIS A 42 3.01 -16.71 7.87
CA HIS A 42 3.81 -15.87 8.76
C HIS A 42 3.00 -15.39 9.98
N ALA A 43 3.56 -15.57 11.19
CA ALA A 43 2.89 -15.24 12.45
C ALA A 43 2.48 -13.76 12.55
N HIS A 44 3.25 -12.88 11.92
CA HIS A 44 3.01 -11.43 11.95
C HIS A 44 2.28 -10.89 10.71
N ARG A 45 1.71 -11.75 9.85
CA ARG A 45 1.07 -11.33 8.59
C ARG A 45 0.00 -10.24 8.79
N ALA A 46 -0.89 -10.41 9.78
CA ALA A 46 -1.95 -9.44 10.04
C ALA A 46 -1.40 -8.07 10.47
N ALA A 47 -0.41 -8.05 11.37
CA ALA A 47 0.23 -6.81 11.79
C ALA A 47 0.97 -6.14 10.62
N SER A 48 1.64 -6.92 9.79
CA SER A 48 2.37 -6.42 8.62
C SER A 48 1.42 -5.83 7.57
N LEU A 49 0.22 -6.41 7.39
CA LEU A 49 -0.85 -5.82 6.59
C LEU A 49 -1.33 -4.48 7.16
N ASP A 50 -1.55 -4.39 8.48
CA ASP A 50 -1.97 -3.14 9.12
C ASP A 50 -0.92 -2.03 8.99
N PHE A 51 0.36 -2.37 9.17
CA PHE A 51 1.46 -1.44 8.95
C PHE A 51 1.54 -0.98 7.49
N PHE A 52 1.37 -1.91 6.55
CA PHE A 52 1.37 -1.61 5.12
C PHE A 52 0.20 -0.72 4.70
N ILE A 53 -1.00 -0.89 5.26
CA ILE A 53 -2.19 -0.12 4.89
C ILE A 53 -2.15 1.28 5.52
N TYR A 54 -1.89 1.37 6.82
CA TYR A 54 -2.13 2.60 7.59
C TYR A 54 -0.88 3.42 7.91
N ASN A 55 0.31 2.81 7.92
CA ASN A 55 1.52 3.47 8.42
C ASN A 55 2.55 3.81 7.32
N THR A 56 2.32 3.42 6.07
CA THR A 56 3.19 3.81 4.94
C THR A 56 2.90 5.23 4.47
N LEU A 57 3.92 6.08 4.33
CA LEU A 57 3.73 7.41 3.77
C LEU A 57 3.36 7.35 2.28
N PRO A 58 2.33 8.08 1.82
CA PRO A 58 2.02 8.23 0.41
C PRO A 58 2.97 9.23 -0.27
N GLY A 59 2.93 9.27 -1.61
CA GLY A 59 3.69 10.25 -2.41
C GLY A 59 4.86 9.61 -3.14
N THR A 60 6.00 10.30 -3.17
CA THR A 60 7.22 9.89 -3.90
C THR A 60 8.31 9.37 -2.96
N THR A 61 7.96 8.94 -1.75
CA THR A 61 8.90 8.32 -0.82
C THR A 61 9.34 6.95 -1.33
N SER A 62 10.51 6.48 -0.90
CA SER A 62 10.99 5.14 -1.24
C SER A 62 9.99 4.06 -0.79
N ALA A 63 9.37 4.21 0.39
CA ALA A 63 8.28 3.35 0.85
C ALA A 63 7.07 3.32 -0.11
N ALA A 64 6.64 4.48 -0.62
CA ALA A 64 5.52 4.56 -1.57
C ALA A 64 5.85 3.87 -2.90
N GLY A 65 7.10 3.95 -3.36
CA GLY A 65 7.59 3.27 -4.56
C GLY A 65 7.45 1.75 -4.45
N GLU A 66 7.93 1.16 -3.35
CA GLU A 66 7.84 -0.28 -3.08
C GLU A 66 6.38 -0.73 -2.93
N LYS A 67 5.56 0.06 -2.23
CA LYS A 67 4.10 -0.19 -2.13
C LYS A 67 3.41 -0.18 -3.49
N ALA A 68 3.75 0.76 -4.36
CA ALA A 68 3.18 0.83 -5.71
C ALA A 68 3.64 -0.34 -6.60
N ALA A 69 4.91 -0.75 -6.50
CA ALA A 69 5.43 -1.92 -7.20
C ALA A 69 4.68 -3.19 -6.77
N PHE A 70 4.49 -3.40 -5.47
CA PHE A 70 3.74 -4.55 -4.95
C PHE A 70 2.27 -4.55 -5.39
N LEU A 71 1.58 -3.40 -5.30
CA LEU A 71 0.19 -3.31 -5.77
C LEU A 71 0.08 -3.55 -7.28
N LYS A 72 1.10 -3.17 -8.07
CA LYS A 72 1.16 -3.47 -9.50
C LYS A 72 1.28 -4.97 -9.77
N GLU A 73 2.12 -5.69 -9.01
CA GLU A 73 2.24 -7.16 -9.10
C GLU A 73 0.90 -7.85 -8.82
N ILE A 74 0.13 -7.37 -7.83
CA ILE A 74 -1.20 -7.89 -7.51
C ILE A 74 -2.18 -7.68 -8.68
N ILE A 75 -2.17 -6.50 -9.29
CA ILE A 75 -3.04 -6.19 -10.44
C ILE A 75 -2.69 -7.07 -11.66
N LEU A 76 -1.41 -7.43 -11.83
CA LEU A 76 -0.95 -8.32 -12.89
C LEU A 76 -1.21 -9.80 -12.60
N GLY A 77 -1.57 -10.16 -11.36
CA GLY A 77 -1.83 -11.54 -10.94
C GLY A 77 -0.56 -12.32 -10.57
N GLU A 78 0.57 -11.65 -10.33
CA GLU A 78 1.82 -12.30 -9.90
C GLU A 78 1.84 -12.61 -8.39
N ALA A 79 1.02 -11.92 -7.60
CA ALA A 79 0.87 -12.14 -6.17
C ALA A 79 -0.63 -12.14 -5.79
N GLU A 80 -1.10 -13.22 -5.18
CA GLU A 80 -2.45 -13.33 -4.65
C GLU A 80 -2.45 -13.03 -3.15
N VAL A 81 -3.07 -11.90 -2.77
CA VAL A 81 -3.32 -11.55 -1.38
C VAL A 81 -4.83 -11.48 -1.18
N PRO A 82 -5.46 -12.45 -0.47
CA PRO A 82 -6.91 -12.53 -0.35
C PRO A 82 -7.54 -11.29 0.31
N GLU A 83 -6.77 -10.53 1.09
CA GLU A 83 -7.22 -9.28 1.73
C GLU A 83 -7.27 -8.09 0.77
N ILE A 84 -6.55 -8.15 -0.36
CA ILE A 84 -6.52 -7.10 -1.38
C ILE A 84 -7.12 -7.68 -2.66
N SER A 85 -8.45 -7.77 -2.70
CA SER A 85 -9.16 -8.17 -3.92
C SER A 85 -8.92 -7.12 -5.00
N ALA A 86 -8.26 -7.48 -6.09
CA ALA A 86 -8.18 -6.64 -7.28
C ALA A 86 -9.61 -6.36 -7.79
N PRO A 87 -9.97 -5.10 -8.09
CA PRO A 87 -11.24 -4.82 -8.74
C PRO A 87 -11.19 -5.45 -10.14
N SER A 88 -11.97 -6.50 -10.35
CA SER A 88 -12.09 -7.13 -11.67
C SER A 88 -12.49 -6.07 -12.70
N PRO A 89 -11.80 -5.94 -13.86
CA PRO A 89 -12.12 -4.93 -14.86
C PRO A 89 -13.54 -5.06 -15.45
N SER A 90 -14.23 -6.17 -15.19
CA SER A 90 -15.61 -6.45 -15.60
C SER A 90 -16.69 -5.80 -14.72
N SER A 91 -16.38 -5.34 -13.50
CA SER A 91 -17.38 -4.77 -12.57
C SER A 91 -17.57 -3.25 -12.72
N CYS A 92 -16.75 -2.58 -13.55
CA CYS A 92 -16.90 -1.15 -13.83
C CYS A 92 -18.15 -0.91 -14.70
N SER A 93 -19.25 -0.54 -14.04
CA SER A 93 -20.55 -0.31 -14.66
C SER A 93 -20.43 0.70 -15.80
N ARG A 94 -21.16 0.43 -16.88
CA ARG A 94 -21.10 1.16 -18.16
C ARG A 94 -21.35 2.68 -18.05
N ASN A 95 -21.85 3.18 -16.91
CA ASN A 95 -22.20 4.59 -16.71
C ASN A 95 -21.01 5.54 -16.46
N GLU A 96 -19.86 5.05 -15.99
CA GLU A 96 -18.73 5.93 -15.65
C GLU A 96 -17.83 6.27 -16.84
N ARG A 97 -17.89 5.47 -17.92
CA ARG A 97 -17.15 5.72 -19.16
C ARG A 97 -17.61 6.97 -19.92
N ARG A 98 -18.84 7.44 -19.71
CA ARG A 98 -19.38 8.65 -20.38
C ARG A 98 -18.84 9.98 -19.82
N ALA A 99 -18.28 9.99 -18.60
CA ALA A 99 -17.83 11.23 -17.95
C ALA A 99 -16.40 11.64 -18.36
N VAL A 100 -15.55 10.66 -18.71
CA VAL A 100 -14.19 10.92 -19.19
C VAL A 100 -14.21 11.43 -20.63
N ASP A 101 -15.06 10.87 -21.48
CA ASP A 101 -15.14 11.22 -22.90
C ASP A 101 -15.71 12.64 -23.12
N GLN A 102 -16.70 13.07 -22.32
CA GLN A 102 -17.29 14.40 -22.43
C GLN A 102 -16.37 15.56 -21.99
N ARG A 103 -15.26 15.25 -21.32
CA ARG A 103 -14.26 16.25 -20.90
C ARG A 103 -13.21 16.52 -21.99
N ALA A 104 -13.05 15.59 -22.94
CA ALA A 104 -12.16 15.74 -24.10
C ALA A 104 -12.79 16.57 -25.24
N SER A 105 -14.12 16.70 -25.29
CA SER A 105 -14.83 17.44 -26.34
C SER A 105 -15.08 18.92 -26.01
N ARG A 106 -14.64 19.42 -24.84
CA ARG A 106 -14.81 20.83 -24.49
C ARG A 106 -13.67 21.67 -25.09
N PRO A 107 -13.95 22.68 -25.93
CA PRO A 107 -12.91 23.56 -26.45
C PRO A 107 -12.20 24.27 -25.28
N ARG A 108 -10.87 24.39 -25.39
CA ARG A 108 -10.01 25.14 -24.47
C ARG A 108 -10.32 26.64 -24.57
N ALA A 109 -11.44 27.07 -24.00
CA ALA A 109 -11.54 28.40 -23.42
C ALA A 109 -10.85 28.35 -22.05
N TRP A 110 -10.35 29.48 -21.57
CA TRP A 110 -9.41 29.64 -20.44
C TRP A 110 -7.93 29.52 -20.86
N ARG A 111 -7.49 30.60 -21.55
CA ARG A 111 -6.25 31.30 -21.21
C ARG A 111 -6.37 31.88 -19.79
#